data_AF-A0AAV5ZR12-F1
#
_entry.id   AF-A0AAV5ZR12-F1
#
_cell.length_a   1.000
_cell.length_b   1.000
_cell.length_c   1.000
_cell.angle_alpha   90.00
_cell.angle_beta   90.00
_cell.angle_gamma   90.00
#
_symmetry.space_group_name_H-M   'P 1'
#
loop_
_entity.id
_entity.type
_entity.pdbx_description
1 polymer ?
#
loop_
_entity_poly.entity_id
_entity_poly.type
_entity_poly.pdbx_seq_one_letter_code
_entity_poly.pdbx_strand_id
1 'polypeptide(L)'
;MAFWQLTVPASAETSDGLTNFLWEQGALGVVEEESPGTPARLRAFFAESKSSTALLAAVNGYRASLRSLGFVLPPEEALIAPLLDEAWASAWQQSFPAREIGQRLVVLPPWLSELGEVKPLATLGEVKPKASRANTREGPRHERTTVVIEPGRAFGTGHHGTTEGCLVLLEEALAAAPGAAVLDIGTGTGILAIAALRLGARAALAIDVDPDAVAAAQVNASRNDCRALAVRLAEPQDVAERFPLVLANLLTHTHLALAEPYARLVAPGGRLVLGGMLEGEDARVTLALAGAGFTPRSRLALEGWASLSLDAPPR
;
A
#
# COMPACT_ATOMS: atom_id res chain seq x y z
N MET A 1 -5.87 -25.27 -1.70
CA MET A 1 -7.24 -25.84 -1.81
C MET A 1 -7.79 -25.47 -3.17
N ALA A 2 -8.22 -26.43 -3.98
CA ALA A 2 -8.88 -26.10 -5.25
C ALA A 2 -10.35 -25.75 -5.00
N PHE A 3 -10.87 -24.82 -5.79
CA PHE A 3 -12.28 -24.43 -5.76
C PHE A 3 -12.88 -24.58 -7.16
N TRP A 4 -14.20 -24.59 -7.26
CA TRP A 4 -14.88 -24.36 -8.53
C TRP A 4 -15.33 -22.91 -8.59
N GLN A 5 -15.05 -22.24 -9.71
CA GLN A 5 -15.65 -20.96 -10.03
C GLN A 5 -16.74 -21.18 -11.07
N LEU A 6 -17.98 -20.82 -10.72
CA LEU A 6 -19.13 -20.82 -11.61
C LEU A 6 -19.47 -19.39 -12.01
N THR A 7 -19.35 -19.07 -13.29
CA THR A 7 -19.73 -17.79 -13.87
C THR A 7 -21.12 -17.91 -14.50
N VAL A 8 -22.08 -17.10 -14.05
CA VAL A 8 -23.46 -17.12 -14.50
C VAL A 8 -23.85 -15.75 -15.05
N PRO A 9 -24.16 -15.65 -16.36
CA PRO A 9 -24.70 -14.44 -16.96
C PRO A 9 -26.10 -14.14 -16.40
N ALA A 10 -26.30 -12.92 -15.90
CA ALA A 10 -27.53 -12.46 -15.27
C ALA A 10 -27.99 -11.12 -15.88
N SER A 11 -29.29 -10.86 -15.79
CA SER A 11 -29.88 -9.54 -16.01
C SER A 11 -30.20 -8.89 -14.66
N ALA A 12 -30.39 -7.57 -14.63
CA ALA A 12 -30.78 -6.86 -13.40
C ALA A 12 -32.04 -7.46 -12.74
N GLU A 13 -32.98 -7.98 -13.54
CA GLU A 13 -34.21 -8.60 -13.04
C GLU A 13 -34.02 -10.03 -12.48
N THR A 14 -32.94 -10.71 -12.86
CA THR A 14 -32.69 -12.11 -12.50
C THR A 14 -31.53 -12.31 -11.54
N SER A 15 -30.73 -11.28 -11.31
CA SER A 15 -29.52 -11.32 -10.48
C SER A 15 -29.80 -11.78 -9.06
N ASP A 16 -30.78 -11.19 -8.38
CA ASP A 16 -31.16 -11.56 -7.01
C ASP A 16 -31.61 -13.02 -6.90
N GLY A 17 -32.46 -13.45 -7.84
CA GLY A 17 -32.98 -14.81 -7.89
C GLY A 17 -31.88 -15.86 -8.15
N LEU A 18 -30.91 -15.53 -9.01
CA LEU A 18 -29.76 -16.38 -9.29
C LEU A 18 -28.78 -16.41 -8.11
N THR A 19 -28.54 -15.27 -7.47
CA THR A 19 -27.69 -15.16 -6.28
C THR A 19 -28.21 -16.03 -5.15
N ASN A 20 -29.50 -15.93 -4.82
CA ASN A 20 -30.12 -16.77 -3.79
C ASN A 20 -30.02 -18.25 -4.13
N PHE A 21 -30.29 -18.63 -5.38
CA PHE A 21 -30.14 -20.02 -5.82
C PHE A 21 -28.71 -20.53 -5.66
N LEU A 22 -27.70 -19.72 -6.00
CA LEU A 22 -26.29 -20.09 -5.84
C LEU A 22 -25.91 -20.33 -4.37
N TRP A 23 -26.45 -19.52 -3.45
CA TRP A 23 -26.30 -19.75 -2.01
C TRP A 23 -26.97 -21.06 -1.56
N GLU A 24 -28.16 -21.37 -2.05
CA GLU A 24 -28.84 -22.66 -1.77
C GLU A 24 -28.05 -23.87 -2.26
N GLN A 25 -27.32 -23.74 -3.38
CA GLN A 25 -26.42 -24.79 -3.87
C GLN A 25 -25.14 -24.96 -3.00
N GLY A 26 -24.93 -24.05 -2.05
CA GLY A 26 -23.82 -24.07 -1.11
C GLY A 26 -22.58 -23.32 -1.61
N ALA A 27 -22.78 -22.18 -2.28
CA ALA A 27 -21.69 -21.27 -2.59
C ALA A 27 -21.01 -20.79 -1.29
N LEU A 28 -19.69 -20.64 -1.32
CA LEU A 28 -18.88 -20.03 -0.26
C LEU A 28 -18.88 -18.50 -0.37
N GLY A 29 -19.12 -17.99 -1.57
CA GLY A 29 -19.20 -16.57 -1.90
C GLY A 29 -19.80 -16.38 -3.28
N VAL A 30 -20.50 -15.26 -3.47
CA VAL A 30 -21.06 -14.83 -4.75
C VAL A 30 -20.70 -13.36 -4.95
N VAL A 31 -20.10 -13.03 -6.09
CA VAL A 31 -19.70 -11.66 -6.47
C VAL A 31 -20.42 -11.31 -7.75
N GLU A 32 -21.03 -10.12 -7.79
CA GLU A 32 -21.60 -9.55 -9.00
C GLU A 32 -20.60 -8.62 -9.67
N GLU A 33 -20.31 -8.87 -10.94
CA GLU A 33 -19.49 -8.00 -11.77
C GLU A 33 -20.38 -7.29 -12.80
N GLU A 34 -20.41 -5.97 -12.70
CA GLU A 34 -21.00 -5.10 -13.72
C GLU A 34 -19.88 -4.43 -14.51
N SER A 35 -20.02 -4.40 -15.83
CA SER A 35 -19.12 -3.66 -16.72
C SER A 35 -19.95 -2.83 -17.69
N PRO A 36 -19.57 -1.55 -17.96
CA PRO A 36 -20.33 -0.69 -18.86
C PRO A 36 -20.51 -1.34 -20.24
N GLY A 37 -21.75 -1.59 -20.64
CA GLY A 37 -22.10 -2.14 -21.95
C GLY A 37 -22.08 -3.67 -22.05
N THR A 38 -21.85 -4.41 -20.96
CA THR A 38 -21.99 -5.88 -20.93
C THR A 38 -23.02 -6.34 -19.89
N PRO A 39 -23.72 -7.46 -20.10
CA PRO A 39 -24.62 -8.03 -19.08
C PRO A 39 -23.87 -8.33 -17.78
N ALA A 40 -24.56 -8.16 -16.65
CA ALA A 40 -24.02 -8.49 -15.33
C ALA A 40 -23.64 -9.98 -15.26
N ARG A 41 -22.57 -10.29 -14.52
CA ARG A 41 -22.12 -11.67 -14.31
C ARG A 41 -21.98 -11.96 -12.84
N LEU A 42 -22.59 -13.06 -12.40
CA LEU A 42 -22.39 -13.60 -11.08
C LEU A 42 -21.24 -14.59 -11.10
N ARG A 43 -20.27 -14.41 -10.21
CA ARG A 43 -19.18 -15.36 -9.95
C ARG A 43 -19.41 -15.99 -8.59
N ALA A 44 -19.74 -17.28 -8.59
CA ALA A 44 -19.92 -18.06 -7.37
C ALA A 44 -18.78 -19.06 -7.18
N PHE A 45 -18.37 -19.24 -5.93
CA PHE A 45 -17.25 -20.10 -5.55
C PHE A 45 -17.76 -21.30 -4.75
N PHE A 46 -17.34 -22.51 -5.12
CA PHE A 46 -17.73 -23.75 -4.45
C PHE A 46 -16.51 -24.57 -4.06
N ALA A 47 -16.61 -25.34 -2.97
CA ALA A 47 -15.58 -26.29 -2.59
C ALA A 47 -15.40 -27.38 -3.66
N GLU A 48 -14.17 -27.86 -3.87
CA GLU A 48 -13.86 -28.95 -4.82
C GLU A 48 -14.68 -30.23 -4.59
N SER A 49 -15.10 -30.47 -3.34
CA SER A 49 -15.97 -31.60 -2.98
C SER A 49 -17.35 -31.57 -3.65
N LYS A 50 -17.76 -30.43 -4.23
CA LYS A 50 -19.01 -30.32 -5.01
C LYS A 50 -18.76 -30.79 -6.45
N SER A 51 -19.72 -31.51 -7.03
CA SER A 51 -19.66 -31.91 -8.44
C SER A 51 -19.88 -30.71 -9.36
N SER A 52 -18.88 -30.38 -10.19
CA SER A 52 -18.97 -29.29 -11.16
C SER A 52 -20.06 -29.52 -12.21
N THR A 53 -20.22 -30.76 -12.69
CA THR A 53 -21.28 -31.12 -13.65
C THR A 53 -22.68 -30.98 -13.05
N ALA A 54 -22.85 -31.35 -11.77
CA ALA A 54 -24.14 -31.24 -11.09
C ALA A 54 -24.51 -29.77 -10.81
N LEU A 55 -23.53 -28.96 -10.38
CA LEU A 55 -23.72 -27.52 -10.17
C LEU A 55 -24.13 -26.81 -11.48
N LEU A 56 -23.43 -27.12 -12.58
CA LEU A 56 -23.74 -26.54 -13.88
C LEU A 56 -25.13 -26.95 -14.38
N ALA A 57 -25.51 -28.23 -14.20
CA ALA A 57 -26.84 -28.72 -14.54
C ALA A 57 -27.94 -28.03 -13.70
N ALA A 58 -27.72 -27.88 -12.39
CA ALA A 58 -28.66 -27.22 -11.49
C ALA A 58 -28.90 -25.76 -11.87
N VAL A 59 -27.83 -24.99 -12.13
CA VAL A 59 -27.94 -23.59 -12.55
C VAL A 59 -28.60 -23.46 -13.92
N ASN A 60 -28.24 -24.30 -14.89
CA ASN A 60 -28.89 -24.26 -16.20
C ASN A 60 -30.38 -24.63 -16.13
N GLY A 61 -30.75 -25.57 -15.26
CA GLY A 61 -32.15 -25.90 -14.98
C GLY A 61 -32.92 -24.72 -14.40
N TYR A 62 -32.35 -24.05 -13.40
CA TYR A 62 -32.98 -22.87 -12.79
C TYR A 62 -33.11 -21.69 -13.77
N ARG A 63 -32.08 -21.45 -14.60
CA ARG A 63 -32.15 -20.44 -15.68
C ARG A 63 -33.24 -20.77 -16.70
N ALA A 64 -33.45 -22.04 -17.03
CA ALA A 64 -34.54 -22.46 -17.90
C ALA A 64 -35.92 -22.21 -17.26
N SER A 65 -36.06 -22.47 -15.96
CA SER A 65 -37.28 -22.13 -15.22
C SER A 65 -37.56 -20.62 -15.23
N LEU A 66 -36.56 -19.77 -15.00
CA LEU A 66 -36.71 -18.32 -15.09
C LEU A 66 -37.16 -17.88 -16.49
N ARG A 67 -36.58 -18.44 -17.56
CA ARG A 67 -37.04 -18.18 -18.94
C ARG A 67 -38.50 -18.59 -19.14
N SER A 68 -38.91 -19.73 -18.60
CA SER A 68 -40.31 -20.20 -18.71
C SER A 68 -41.32 -19.30 -17.99
N LEU A 69 -40.87 -18.58 -16.96
CA LEU A 69 -41.66 -17.59 -16.22
C LEU A 69 -41.68 -16.21 -16.91
N GLY A 70 -41.02 -16.06 -18.06
CA GLY A 70 -41.02 -14.83 -18.85
C GLY A 70 -39.86 -13.88 -18.57
N PHE A 71 -38.90 -14.25 -17.72
CA PHE A 71 -37.72 -13.42 -17.48
C PHE A 71 -36.75 -13.47 -18.66
N VAL A 72 -36.18 -12.31 -19.00
CA VAL A 72 -35.16 -12.19 -20.05
C VAL A 72 -33.78 -12.41 -19.41
N LEU A 73 -33.11 -13.48 -19.83
CA LEU A 73 -31.73 -13.78 -19.43
C LEU A 73 -30.76 -13.60 -20.60
N PRO A 74 -29.50 -13.23 -20.33
CA PRO A 74 -28.47 -13.21 -21.36
C PRO A 74 -28.36 -14.57 -22.08
N PRO A 75 -28.05 -14.58 -23.38
CA PRO A 75 -27.97 -15.80 -24.18
C PRO A 75 -26.76 -16.67 -23.82
N GLU A 76 -25.74 -16.05 -23.21
CA GLU A 76 -24.51 -16.70 -22.76
C GLU A 76 -24.79 -17.86 -21.78
N GLU A 77 -24.00 -18.92 -21.89
CA GLU A 77 -24.11 -20.09 -21.01
C GLU A 77 -23.38 -19.85 -19.69
N ALA A 78 -23.82 -20.55 -18.63
CA ALA A 78 -23.05 -20.60 -17.41
C ALA A 78 -21.78 -21.44 -17.66
N LEU A 79 -20.66 -21.05 -17.07
CA LEU A 79 -19.38 -21.73 -17.24
C LEU A 79 -18.80 -22.07 -15.88
N ILE A 80 -18.33 -23.31 -15.70
CA ILE A 80 -17.64 -23.74 -14.49
C ILE A 80 -16.20 -24.11 -14.82
N ALA A 81 -15.26 -23.57 -14.06
CA ALA A 81 -13.84 -23.85 -14.22
C ALA A 81 -13.19 -24.17 -12.86
N PRO A 82 -12.19 -25.07 -12.84
CA PRO A 82 -11.39 -25.26 -11.64
C PRO A 82 -10.59 -23.99 -11.37
N LEU A 83 -10.56 -23.61 -10.11
CA LEU A 83 -9.83 -22.47 -9.61
C LEU A 83 -8.74 -22.99 -8.67
N LEU A 84 -7.50 -22.97 -9.14
CA LEU A 84 -6.34 -23.32 -8.33
C LEU A 84 -6.05 -22.18 -7.35
N ASP A 85 -5.92 -22.50 -6.06
CA ASP A 85 -5.67 -21.56 -4.96
C ASP A 85 -4.55 -20.55 -5.28
N GLU A 86 -3.50 -21.01 -5.96
CA GLU A 86 -2.33 -20.20 -6.30
C GLU A 86 -2.64 -19.02 -7.25
N ALA A 87 -3.63 -19.16 -8.14
CA ALA A 87 -3.99 -18.10 -9.08
C ALA A 87 -4.75 -16.95 -8.40
N TRP A 88 -5.58 -17.24 -7.39
CA TRP A 88 -6.28 -16.21 -6.61
C TRP A 88 -5.41 -15.64 -5.49
N ALA A 89 -4.68 -16.51 -4.78
CA ALA A 89 -3.79 -16.10 -3.69
C ALA A 89 -2.55 -15.33 -4.17
N SER A 90 -2.22 -15.34 -5.47
CA SER A 90 -1.09 -14.59 -6.03
C SER A 90 -1.48 -13.61 -7.14
N ALA A 91 -2.74 -13.57 -7.62
CA ALA A 91 -3.15 -12.58 -8.62
C ALA A 91 -2.95 -11.14 -8.14
N TRP A 92 -3.21 -10.87 -6.86
CA TRP A 92 -2.96 -9.56 -6.26
C TRP A 92 -1.47 -9.22 -6.20
N GLN A 93 -0.56 -10.20 -6.15
CA GLN A 93 0.90 -9.96 -6.10
C GLN A 93 1.41 -9.26 -7.36
N GLN A 94 0.75 -9.47 -8.52
CA GLN A 94 1.09 -8.78 -9.77
C GLN A 94 0.85 -7.27 -9.71
N SER A 95 0.03 -6.81 -8.76
CA SER A 95 -0.23 -5.37 -8.52
C SER A 95 0.85 -4.69 -7.66
N PHE A 96 1.85 -5.42 -7.18
CA PHE A 96 2.94 -4.91 -6.34
C PHE A 96 4.31 -5.10 -7.02
N PRO A 97 4.63 -4.36 -8.10
CA PRO A 97 5.95 -4.41 -8.72
C PRO A 97 7.02 -3.79 -7.81
N ALA A 98 8.29 -4.10 -8.08
CA ALA A 98 9.39 -3.34 -7.49
C ALA A 98 9.32 -1.87 -7.94
N ARG A 99 9.46 -0.94 -7.00
CA ARG A 99 9.40 0.51 -7.24
C ARG A 99 10.74 1.14 -6.92
N GLU A 100 11.39 1.73 -7.92
CA GLU A 100 12.54 2.62 -7.70
C GLU A 100 12.01 3.94 -7.14
N ILE A 101 12.47 4.32 -5.94
CA ILE A 101 12.05 5.56 -5.27
C ILE A 101 13.29 6.42 -5.03
N GLY A 102 13.20 7.70 -5.39
CA GLY A 102 14.34 8.61 -5.28
C GLY A 102 15.55 8.12 -6.07
N GLN A 103 16.74 8.38 -5.55
CA GLN A 103 17.99 8.00 -6.21
C GLN A 103 18.57 6.71 -5.64
N ARG A 104 18.26 6.38 -4.39
CA ARG A 104 18.98 5.35 -3.62
C ARG A 104 18.10 4.18 -3.20
N LEU A 105 16.77 4.26 -3.29
CA LEU A 105 15.87 3.22 -2.79
C LEU A 105 15.21 2.40 -3.90
N VAL A 106 15.03 1.11 -3.62
CA VAL A 106 14.05 0.26 -4.31
C VAL A 106 13.19 -0.44 -3.26
N VAL A 107 11.87 -0.30 -3.38
CA VAL A 107 10.89 -0.98 -2.51
C VAL A 107 10.29 -2.14 -3.28
N LEU A 108 10.26 -3.33 -2.70
CA LEU A 108 9.69 -4.51 -3.34
C LEU A 108 9.04 -5.45 -2.32
N PRO A 109 8.07 -6.27 -2.74
CA PRO A 109 7.49 -7.28 -1.88
C PRO A 109 8.38 -8.53 -1.71
N PRO A 110 8.17 -9.34 -0.66
CA PRO A 110 9.04 -10.46 -0.34
C PRO A 110 9.24 -11.49 -1.46
N TRP A 111 8.19 -11.82 -2.22
CA TRP A 111 8.29 -12.78 -3.32
C TRP A 111 9.21 -12.31 -4.46
N LEU A 112 9.41 -11.01 -4.65
CA LEU A 112 10.40 -10.49 -5.60
C LEU A 112 11.81 -10.48 -5.01
N SER A 113 11.95 -10.50 -3.68
CA SER A 113 13.24 -10.62 -3.00
C SER A 113 13.78 -12.05 -3.02
N GLU A 114 12.89 -13.03 -2.88
CA GLU A 114 13.22 -14.45 -2.75
C GLU A 114 13.59 -15.11 -4.09
N LEU A 115 13.21 -14.50 -5.22
CA LEU A 115 13.52 -14.98 -6.56
C LEU A 115 14.99 -14.79 -7.00
N GLY A 116 15.86 -14.24 -6.13
CA GLY A 116 17.32 -14.19 -6.36
C GLY A 116 17.79 -13.28 -7.51
N GLU A 117 16.88 -12.67 -8.27
CA GLU A 117 17.19 -11.76 -9.36
C GLU A 117 16.29 -10.52 -9.28
N VAL A 118 16.69 -9.52 -8.48
CA VAL A 118 16.33 -8.14 -8.83
C VAL A 118 17.25 -7.73 -9.97
N LYS A 119 17.01 -8.27 -11.17
CA LYS A 119 17.62 -7.72 -12.38
C LYS A 119 17.10 -6.29 -12.52
N PRO A 120 17.98 -5.27 -12.63
CA PRO A 120 17.56 -3.95 -13.03
C PRO A 120 16.71 -4.10 -14.28
N LEU A 121 15.58 -3.39 -14.35
CA LEU A 121 14.66 -3.44 -15.48
C LEU A 121 15.35 -2.94 -16.75
N ALA A 122 16.14 -3.81 -17.36
CA ALA A 122 16.60 -3.71 -18.72
C ALA A 122 15.78 -4.73 -19.52
N THR A 123 14.94 -4.19 -20.40
CA THR A 123 14.29 -4.87 -21.53
C THR A 123 13.27 -5.96 -21.20
N LEU A 124 12.07 -5.54 -20.78
CA LEU A 124 10.83 -6.17 -21.23
C LEU A 124 10.04 -5.12 -22.01
N GLY A 125 10.00 -5.30 -23.34
CA GLY A 125 9.07 -4.67 -24.29
C GLY A 125 8.85 -3.16 -24.14
N GLU A 126 9.47 -2.38 -25.03
CA GLU A 126 9.16 -0.96 -25.23
C GLU A 126 7.64 -0.72 -25.35
N VAL A 127 7.00 -0.33 -24.26
CA VAL A 127 5.81 0.51 -24.31
C VAL A 127 6.30 1.92 -24.02
N LYS A 128 6.40 2.73 -25.07
CA LYS A 128 6.77 4.15 -24.97
C LYS A 128 5.86 4.82 -23.93
N PRO A 129 6.39 5.34 -22.81
CA PRO A 129 5.62 6.19 -21.93
C PRO A 129 5.31 7.48 -22.68
N LYS A 130 4.03 7.87 -22.73
CA LYS A 130 3.66 9.24 -23.10
C LYS A 130 4.32 10.19 -22.10
N ALA A 131 5.11 11.10 -22.65
CA ALA A 131 5.93 12.04 -21.91
C ALA A 131 5.14 12.80 -20.83
N SER A 132 5.54 12.64 -19.57
CA SER A 132 5.44 13.71 -18.57
C SER A 132 6.86 14.09 -18.15
N ARG A 133 7.21 15.35 -18.38
CA ARG A 133 8.53 15.93 -18.15
C ARG A 133 8.94 15.80 -16.67
N ALA A 134 10.00 15.05 -16.40
CA ALA A 134 10.80 15.20 -15.19
C ALA A 134 12.28 14.91 -15.51
N ASN A 135 13.06 15.99 -15.44
CA ASN A 135 14.52 16.14 -15.38
C ASN A 135 15.35 14.87 -15.05
N THR A 136 15.90 14.19 -16.05
CA THR A 136 16.91 13.11 -15.85
C THR A 136 18.32 13.68 -16.00
N ARG A 137 19.00 13.92 -14.88
CA ARG A 137 20.47 13.96 -14.85
C ARG A 137 20.96 12.54 -14.59
N GLU A 138 21.49 11.88 -15.62
CA GLU A 138 22.11 10.56 -15.52
C GLU A 138 23.47 10.66 -14.80
N GLY A 139 23.46 10.40 -13.49
CA GLY A 139 24.66 10.07 -12.72
C GLY A 139 24.93 8.55 -12.74
N PRO A 140 26.10 8.09 -12.27
CA PRO A 140 26.41 6.66 -12.19
C PRO A 140 25.34 5.92 -11.38
N ARG A 141 24.77 4.85 -11.96
CA ARG A 141 23.79 3.96 -11.30
C ARG A 141 24.48 3.24 -10.15
N HIS A 142 24.48 3.84 -8.96
CA HIS A 142 24.80 3.13 -7.73
C HIS A 142 23.77 2.02 -7.51
N GLU A 143 24.21 0.87 -6.99
CA GLU A 143 23.32 -0.21 -6.58
C GLU A 143 22.32 0.34 -5.55
N ARG A 144 21.02 0.26 -5.88
CA ARG A 144 19.98 0.81 -5.02
C ARG A 144 19.80 -0.04 -3.78
N THR A 145 19.62 0.62 -2.66
CA THR A 145 19.32 0.02 -1.37
C THR A 145 17.91 -0.58 -1.42
N THR A 146 17.84 -1.89 -1.24
CA THR A 146 16.56 -2.62 -1.21
C THR A 146 15.89 -2.49 0.15
N VAL A 147 14.57 -2.24 0.12
CA VAL A 147 13.63 -2.26 1.24
C VAL A 147 12.50 -3.24 0.90
N VAL A 148 12.38 -4.31 1.67
CA VAL A 148 11.39 -5.37 1.44
C VAL A 148 10.16 -5.13 2.33
N ILE A 149 8.99 -4.97 1.75
CA ILE A 149 7.75 -4.70 2.51
C ILE A 149 6.68 -5.71 2.12
N GLU A 150 6.21 -6.49 3.08
CA GLU A 150 5.02 -7.33 2.92
C GLU A 150 3.79 -6.42 2.75
N PRO A 151 3.08 -6.50 1.62
CA PRO A 151 1.80 -5.83 1.49
C PRO A 151 0.78 -6.51 2.41
N GLY A 152 0.05 -5.71 3.17
CA GLY A 152 -0.88 -6.25 4.16
C GLY A 152 -1.92 -5.23 4.60
N ARG A 153 -2.57 -5.52 5.73
CA ARG A 153 -3.64 -4.68 6.29
C ARG A 153 -3.13 -3.36 6.88
N ALA A 154 -1.85 -3.31 7.26
CA ALA A 154 -1.21 -2.09 7.75
C ALA A 154 -0.91 -1.11 6.59
N PHE A 155 -1.15 0.18 6.83
CA PHE A 155 -0.86 1.24 5.88
C PHE A 155 0.65 1.41 5.65
N GLY A 156 1.07 1.82 4.45
CA GLY A 156 2.48 2.07 4.12
C GLY A 156 3.16 1.02 3.24
N THR A 157 2.47 0.46 2.24
CA THR A 157 3.08 -0.51 1.30
C THR A 157 4.07 0.12 0.31
N GLY A 158 4.28 1.44 0.36
CA GLY A 158 5.10 2.16 -0.62
C GLY A 158 4.39 2.46 -1.95
N HIS A 159 3.14 2.04 -2.13
CA HIS A 159 2.39 2.17 -3.40
C HIS A 159 1.54 3.43 -3.51
N HIS A 160 1.56 4.28 -2.48
CA HIS A 160 0.78 5.51 -2.42
C HIS A 160 1.71 6.72 -2.53
N GLY A 161 1.32 7.75 -3.28
CA GLY A 161 2.14 8.95 -3.51
C GLY A 161 2.67 9.61 -2.22
N THR A 162 1.93 9.46 -1.11
CA THR A 162 2.34 9.93 0.22
C THR A 162 3.61 9.24 0.74
N THR A 163 3.73 7.93 0.56
CA THR A 163 4.89 7.16 1.05
C THR A 163 6.12 7.43 0.19
N GLU A 164 5.92 7.49 -1.13
CA GLU A 164 6.99 7.84 -2.08
C GLU A 164 7.57 9.22 -1.77
N GLY A 165 6.72 10.22 -1.53
CA GLY A 165 7.17 11.56 -1.18
C GLY A 165 7.97 11.62 0.11
N CYS A 166 7.54 10.92 1.17
CA CYS A 166 8.33 10.81 2.40
C CYS A 166 9.69 10.14 2.17
N LEU A 167 9.75 9.07 1.38
CA LEU A 167 11.00 8.35 1.11
C LEU A 167 12.00 9.18 0.30
N VAL A 168 11.53 9.98 -0.66
CA VAL A 168 12.38 10.94 -1.40
C VAL A 168 12.94 12.00 -0.43
N LEU A 169 12.10 12.60 0.40
CA LEU A 169 12.54 13.62 1.36
C LEU A 169 13.42 13.04 2.48
N LEU A 170 13.24 11.76 2.83
CA LEU A 170 14.09 11.02 3.75
C LEU A 170 15.52 10.86 3.20
N GLU A 171 15.70 10.58 1.90
CA GLU A 171 17.03 10.54 1.29
C GLU A 171 17.77 11.88 1.47
N GLU A 172 17.09 13.00 1.22
CA GLU A 172 17.63 14.36 1.42
C GLU A 172 17.94 14.64 2.90
N ALA A 173 17.07 14.19 3.81
CA ALA A 173 17.24 14.33 5.25
C ALA A 173 18.48 13.61 5.78
N LEU A 174 18.64 12.34 5.42
CA LEU A 174 19.77 11.53 5.87
C LEU A 174 21.09 11.89 5.19
N ALA A 175 21.06 12.36 3.94
CA ALA A 175 22.27 12.88 3.29
C ALA A 175 22.85 14.09 4.05
N ALA A 176 21.99 14.94 4.62
CA ALA A 176 22.39 16.09 5.42
C ALA A 176 22.79 15.74 6.87
N ALA A 177 22.30 14.60 7.39
CA ALA A 177 22.60 14.12 8.74
C ALA A 177 22.90 12.61 8.77
N PRO A 178 24.06 12.17 8.22
CA PRO A 178 24.43 10.76 8.20
C PRO A 178 24.48 10.17 9.62
N GLY A 179 23.95 8.97 9.81
CA GLY A 179 23.93 8.33 11.14
C GLY A 179 22.96 8.97 12.14
N ALA A 180 22.02 9.82 11.70
CA ALA A 180 20.98 10.33 12.58
C ALA A 180 20.19 9.20 13.27
N ALA A 181 19.77 9.45 14.51
CA ALA A 181 18.71 8.64 15.13
C ALA A 181 17.35 9.15 14.63
N VAL A 182 16.44 8.22 14.34
CA VAL A 182 15.17 8.53 13.67
C VAL A 182 14.00 8.13 14.56
N LEU A 183 12.98 8.98 14.63
CA LEU A 183 11.66 8.62 15.14
C LEU A 183 10.67 8.56 13.97
N ASP A 184 9.88 7.50 13.87
CA ASP A 184 8.80 7.33 12.90
C ASP A 184 7.46 7.22 13.64
N ILE A 185 6.56 8.20 13.41
CA ILE A 185 5.29 8.34 14.11
C ILE A 185 4.14 7.90 13.20
N GLY A 186 3.37 6.91 13.63
CA GLY A 186 2.37 6.25 12.80
C GLY A 186 3.05 5.37 11.75
N THR A 187 3.91 4.48 12.23
CA THR A 187 4.86 3.74 11.39
C THR A 187 4.19 2.79 10.40
N GLY A 188 2.96 2.33 10.67
CA GLY A 188 2.25 1.40 9.79
C GLY A 188 3.06 0.13 9.52
N THR A 189 3.39 -0.14 8.26
CA THR A 189 4.26 -1.25 7.85
C THR A 189 5.72 -1.14 8.31
N GLY A 190 6.15 0.00 8.87
CA GLY A 190 7.54 0.26 9.24
C GLY A 190 8.41 0.79 8.10
N ILE A 191 7.85 1.05 6.91
CA ILE A 191 8.61 1.34 5.70
C ILE A 191 9.57 2.53 5.84
N LEU A 192 9.16 3.62 6.49
CA LEU A 192 9.99 4.81 6.63
C LEU A 192 11.15 4.58 7.61
N ALA A 193 10.88 3.95 8.76
CA ALA A 193 11.90 3.58 9.73
C ALA A 193 12.93 2.57 9.15
N ILE A 194 12.44 1.56 8.41
CA ILE A 194 13.29 0.57 7.75
C ILE A 194 14.16 1.25 6.68
N ALA A 195 13.55 2.06 5.80
CA ALA A 195 14.28 2.79 4.77
C ALA A 195 15.35 3.69 5.39
N ALA A 196 15.05 4.36 6.52
CA ALA A 196 16.00 5.21 7.20
C ALA A 196 17.25 4.44 7.67
N LEU A 197 17.07 3.27 8.28
CA LEU A 197 18.17 2.40 8.70
C LEU A 197 18.97 1.89 7.50
N ARG A 198 18.28 1.46 6.43
CA ARG A 198 18.92 0.97 5.21
C ARG A 198 19.71 2.08 4.50
N LEU A 199 19.30 3.34 4.64
CA LEU A 199 20.00 4.52 4.11
C LEU A 199 21.15 5.02 5.00
N GLY A 200 21.34 4.44 6.20
CA GLY A 200 22.47 4.73 7.09
C GLY A 200 22.13 5.47 8.38
N ALA A 201 20.85 5.52 8.80
CA ALA A 201 20.51 5.93 10.17
C ALA A 201 21.14 4.95 11.18
N ARG A 202 21.61 5.46 12.33
CA ARG A 202 22.27 4.62 13.34
C ARG A 202 21.31 3.75 14.14
N ALA A 203 20.08 4.24 14.33
CA ALA A 203 19.01 3.62 15.11
C ALA A 203 17.69 4.30 14.73
N ALA A 204 16.59 3.55 14.84
CA ALA A 204 15.25 4.08 14.62
C ALA A 204 14.30 3.59 15.72
N LEU A 205 13.44 4.49 16.18
CA LEU A 205 12.27 4.18 17.00
C LEU A 205 11.04 4.38 16.13
N ALA A 206 10.23 3.35 15.99
CA ALA A 206 8.93 3.39 15.33
C ALA A 206 7.83 3.25 16.37
N ILE A 207 6.84 4.14 16.31
CA ILE A 207 5.67 4.09 17.18
C ILE A 207 4.38 4.05 16.36
N ASP A 208 3.41 3.30 16.85
CA ASP A 208 2.04 3.29 16.34
C ASP A 208 1.07 3.05 17.51
N VAL A 209 -0.18 3.48 17.33
CA VAL A 209 -1.27 3.24 18.28
C VAL A 209 -2.05 1.97 17.94
N ASP A 210 -1.87 1.44 16.73
CA ASP A 210 -2.49 0.20 16.29
C ASP A 210 -1.54 -1.00 16.53
N PRO A 211 -1.94 -2.00 17.35
CA PRO A 211 -1.15 -3.21 17.55
C PRO A 211 -0.90 -4.01 16.26
N ASP A 212 -1.81 -3.95 15.27
CA ASP A 212 -1.62 -4.65 13.99
C ASP A 212 -0.51 -3.98 13.16
N ALA A 213 -0.41 -2.65 13.19
CA ALA A 213 0.69 -1.91 12.59
C ALA A 213 2.02 -2.23 13.26
N VAL A 214 2.07 -2.26 14.60
CA VAL A 214 3.26 -2.65 15.36
C VAL A 214 3.75 -4.04 14.96
N ALA A 215 2.83 -5.02 14.88
CA ALA A 215 3.16 -6.38 14.46
C ALA A 215 3.70 -6.41 13.01
N ALA A 216 3.07 -5.68 12.09
CA ALA A 216 3.52 -5.59 10.70
C ALA A 216 4.93 -4.97 10.58
N ALA A 217 5.20 -3.88 11.29
CA ALA A 217 6.51 -3.24 11.32
C ALA A 217 7.60 -4.15 11.88
N GLN A 218 7.31 -4.95 12.92
CA GLN A 218 8.28 -5.92 13.47
C GLN A 218 8.62 -7.05 12.48
N VAL A 219 7.62 -7.57 11.76
CA VAL A 219 7.82 -8.57 10.71
C VAL A 219 8.67 -7.99 9.58
N ASN A 220 8.33 -6.81 9.08
CA ASN A 220 9.10 -6.15 8.02
C ASN A 220 10.52 -5.77 8.49
N ALA A 221 10.70 -5.34 9.73
CA ALA A 221 12.03 -5.06 10.30
C ALA A 221 12.92 -6.31 10.27
N SER A 222 12.36 -7.46 10.64
CA SER A 222 13.05 -8.75 10.62
C SER A 222 13.43 -9.16 9.19
N ARG A 223 12.52 -8.96 8.22
CA ARG A 223 12.79 -9.22 6.79
C ARG A 223 13.91 -8.37 6.19
N ASN A 224 14.15 -7.19 6.75
CA ASN A 224 15.20 -6.26 6.28
C ASN A 224 16.49 -6.31 7.12
N ASP A 225 16.59 -7.26 8.05
CA ASP A 225 17.69 -7.36 9.02
C ASP A 225 17.90 -6.08 9.86
N CYS A 226 16.85 -5.31 10.09
CA CYS A 226 16.89 -4.02 10.79
C CYS A 226 16.88 -4.20 12.32
N ARG A 227 17.93 -4.80 12.88
CA ARG A 227 18.04 -5.05 14.34
C ARG A 227 18.11 -3.77 15.20
N ALA A 228 18.46 -2.64 14.60
CA ALA A 228 18.51 -1.33 15.25
C ALA A 228 17.16 -0.58 15.23
N LEU A 229 16.08 -1.25 14.77
CA LEU A 229 14.72 -0.74 14.83
C LEU A 229 14.02 -1.23 16.10
N ALA A 230 13.66 -0.29 16.98
CA ALA A 230 12.72 -0.56 18.06
C ALA A 230 11.31 -0.18 17.59
N VAL A 231 10.34 -1.09 17.71
CA VAL A 231 8.92 -0.82 17.40
C VAL A 231 8.10 -0.90 18.68
N ARG A 232 7.30 0.13 18.97
CA ARG A 232 6.50 0.21 20.20
C ARG A 232 5.05 0.57 19.91
N LEU A 233 4.13 -0.08 20.62
CA LEU A 233 2.76 0.40 20.77
C LEU A 233 2.80 1.61 21.71
N ALA A 234 2.69 2.82 21.17
CA ALA A 234 2.90 4.05 21.90
C ALA A 234 2.33 5.26 21.16
N GLU A 235 1.98 6.29 21.92
CA GLU A 235 1.65 7.60 21.38
C GLU A 235 2.84 8.57 21.49
N PRO A 236 2.85 9.70 20.73
CA PRO A 236 3.94 10.67 20.78
C PRO A 236 4.25 11.22 22.18
N GLN A 237 3.27 11.29 23.10
CA GLN A 237 3.47 11.70 24.50
C GLN A 237 4.27 10.71 25.33
N ASP A 238 4.33 9.44 24.94
CA ASP A 238 5.04 8.39 25.67
C ASP A 238 6.55 8.38 25.35
N VAL A 239 6.97 9.17 24.36
CA VAL A 239 8.36 9.32 23.93
C VAL A 239 8.99 10.54 24.61
N ALA A 240 10.00 10.28 25.43
CA ALA A 240 10.70 11.31 26.19
C ALA A 240 11.91 11.90 25.45
N GLU A 241 12.50 11.11 24.55
CA GLU A 241 13.70 11.45 23.80
C GLU A 241 13.42 12.42 22.64
N ARG A 242 14.45 13.19 22.29
CA ARG A 242 14.45 14.02 21.08
C ARG A 242 15.25 13.37 19.97
N PHE A 243 14.81 13.55 18.73
CA PHE A 243 15.40 12.93 17.56
C PHE A 243 15.90 13.98 16.55
N PRO A 244 17.12 13.81 16.00
CA PRO A 244 17.60 14.65 14.91
C PRO A 244 16.74 14.58 13.64
N LEU A 245 16.04 13.46 13.44
CA LEU A 245 15.11 13.28 12.34
C LEU A 245 13.81 12.63 12.84
N VAL A 246 12.68 13.26 12.56
CA VAL A 246 11.34 12.72 12.83
C VAL A 246 10.59 12.57 11.51
N LEU A 247 9.95 11.43 11.32
CA LEU A 247 9.15 11.07 10.16
C LEU A 247 7.70 10.87 10.61
N ALA A 248 6.74 11.34 9.81
CA ALA A 248 5.32 11.07 10.03
C ALA A 248 4.54 11.13 8.72
N ASN A 249 3.99 10.01 8.28
CA ASN A 249 3.09 9.96 7.13
C ASN A 249 1.65 9.82 7.62
N LEU A 250 1.02 10.94 7.97
CA LEU A 250 -0.26 10.99 8.67
C LEU A 250 -1.24 11.93 7.96
N LEU A 251 -2.52 11.86 8.32
CA LEU A 251 -3.52 12.75 7.76
C LEU A 251 -3.32 14.19 8.25
N THR A 252 -3.73 15.17 7.44
CA THR A 252 -3.64 16.61 7.72
C THR A 252 -4.10 16.96 9.15
N HIS A 253 -5.27 16.47 9.57
CA HIS A 253 -5.82 16.78 10.90
C HIS A 253 -4.93 16.27 12.05
N THR A 254 -4.27 15.12 11.85
CA THR A 254 -3.33 14.54 12.81
C THR A 254 -2.07 15.40 12.92
N HIS A 255 -1.52 15.88 11.79
CA HIS A 255 -0.39 16.81 11.83
C HIS A 255 -0.69 18.10 12.60
N LEU A 256 -1.90 18.64 12.43
CA LEU A 256 -2.34 19.83 13.18
C LEU A 256 -2.39 19.57 14.68
N ALA A 257 -2.89 18.40 15.10
CA ALA A 257 -2.91 18.00 16.50
C ALA A 257 -1.51 17.72 17.07
N LEU A 258 -0.56 17.31 16.22
CA LEU A 258 0.80 16.97 16.60
C LEU A 258 1.80 18.14 16.49
N ALA A 259 1.38 19.35 16.16
CA ALA A 259 2.28 20.50 16.01
C ALA A 259 3.17 20.76 17.25
N GLU A 260 2.58 20.78 18.44
CA GLU A 260 3.32 20.92 19.71
C GLU A 260 4.15 19.66 20.05
N PRO A 261 3.60 18.43 19.98
CA PRO A 261 4.40 17.21 20.09
C PRO A 261 5.63 17.18 19.17
N TYR A 262 5.53 17.61 17.91
CA TYR A 262 6.68 17.68 17.01
C TYR A 262 7.76 18.62 17.53
N ALA A 263 7.41 19.81 18.03
CA ALA A 263 8.40 20.74 18.60
C ALA A 263 9.11 20.18 19.85
N ARG A 264 8.43 19.31 20.60
CA ARG A 264 9.04 18.58 21.71
C ARG A 264 9.98 17.48 21.22
N LEU A 265 9.56 16.70 20.21
CA LEU A 265 10.23 15.47 19.78
C LEU A 265 11.39 15.72 18.80
N VAL A 266 11.36 16.78 18.01
CA VAL A 266 12.46 17.12 17.11
C VAL A 266 13.56 17.81 17.92
N ALA A 267 14.80 17.36 17.74
CA ALA A 267 15.96 17.99 18.34
C ALA A 267 16.18 19.40 17.75
N PRO A 268 16.77 20.35 18.50
CA PRO A 268 17.15 21.65 17.93
C PRO A 268 18.05 21.49 16.70
N GLY A 269 17.71 22.20 15.61
CA GLY A 269 18.34 22.05 14.30
C GLY A 269 18.09 20.72 13.59
N GLY A 270 17.22 19.86 14.13
CA GLY A 270 16.77 18.62 13.53
C GLY A 270 15.77 18.85 12.39
N ARG A 271 15.32 17.76 11.78
CA ARG A 271 14.42 17.79 10.62
C ARG A 271 13.15 16.98 10.86
N LEU A 272 12.04 17.50 10.35
CA LEU A 272 10.73 16.86 10.35
C LEU A 272 10.32 16.59 8.90
N VAL A 273 10.06 15.32 8.56
CA VAL A 273 9.54 14.91 7.25
C VAL A 273 8.11 14.43 7.42
N LEU A 274 7.20 15.06 6.69
CA LEU A 274 5.76 14.82 6.74
C LEU A 274 5.24 14.35 5.38
N GLY A 275 4.25 13.49 5.38
CA GLY A 275 3.44 13.12 4.21
C GLY A 275 2.03 12.74 4.64
N GLY A 276 1.16 12.38 3.71
CA GLY A 276 -0.22 12.02 4.03
C GLY A 276 -1.21 13.19 3.96
N MET A 277 -0.74 14.34 3.46
CA MET A 277 -1.56 15.53 3.22
C MET A 277 -2.05 15.56 1.77
N LEU A 278 -3.30 15.96 1.55
CA LEU A 278 -3.74 16.30 0.20
C LEU A 278 -3.03 17.56 -0.29
N GLU A 279 -2.76 17.64 -1.58
CA GLU A 279 -2.21 18.85 -2.18
C GLU A 279 -3.15 20.04 -1.93
N GLY A 280 -2.61 21.11 -1.36
CA GLY A 280 -3.34 22.31 -0.97
C GLY A 280 -3.68 22.36 0.53
N GLU A 281 -3.78 21.22 1.22
CA GLU A 281 -3.94 21.17 2.68
C GLU A 281 -2.61 21.40 3.43
N ASP A 282 -1.49 21.11 2.76
CA ASP A 282 -0.12 21.24 3.29
C ASP A 282 0.24 22.68 3.73
N ALA A 283 -0.41 23.69 3.14
CA ALA A 283 -0.25 25.08 3.55
C ALA A 283 -0.73 25.33 5.00
N ARG A 284 -1.83 24.68 5.41
CA ARG A 284 -2.36 24.81 6.77
C ARG A 284 -1.44 24.14 7.79
N VAL A 285 -0.89 22.98 7.45
CA VAL A 285 0.10 22.27 8.28
C VAL A 285 1.37 23.10 8.41
N THR A 286 1.86 23.66 7.30
CA THR A 286 3.01 24.57 7.28
C THR A 286 2.82 25.75 8.22
N LEU A 287 1.65 26.40 8.17
CA LEU A 287 1.35 27.55 9.03
C LEU A 287 1.31 27.16 10.52
N ALA A 288 0.69 26.02 10.86
CA ALA A 288 0.64 25.55 12.24
C ALA A 288 2.04 25.25 12.80
N LEU A 289 2.90 24.61 11.98
CA LEU A 289 4.27 24.29 12.36
C LEU A 289 5.18 25.52 12.42
N ALA A 290 4.93 26.55 11.60
CA ALA A 290 5.60 27.84 11.71
C ALA A 290 5.34 28.50 13.07
N GLY A 291 4.12 28.37 13.60
CA GLY A 291 3.78 28.79 14.98
C GLY A 291 4.55 28.04 16.06
N ALA A 292 5.03 26.83 15.76
CA ALA A 292 5.89 26.02 16.62
C ALA A 292 7.40 26.18 16.32
N GLY A 293 7.76 27.14 15.46
CA GLY A 293 9.15 27.50 15.14
C GLY A 293 9.79 26.74 13.98
N PHE A 294 9.06 25.86 13.30
CA PHE A 294 9.59 25.13 12.14
C PHE A 294 9.63 26.02 10.88
N THR A 295 10.62 25.80 10.04
CA THR A 295 10.74 26.47 8.73
C THR A 295 10.67 25.46 7.58
N PRO A 296 9.86 25.70 6.53
CA PRO A 296 9.82 24.82 5.36
C PRO A 296 11.17 24.76 4.65
N ARG A 297 11.61 23.56 4.31
CA ARG A 297 12.84 23.29 3.55
C ARG A 297 12.55 22.78 2.15
N SER A 298 11.77 21.71 2.04
CA SER A 298 11.41 21.08 0.77
C SER A 298 9.92 20.75 0.76
N ARG A 299 9.30 20.82 -0.42
CA ARG A 299 7.93 20.37 -0.67
C ARG A 299 7.93 19.50 -1.91
N LEU A 300 7.23 18.38 -1.86
CA LEU A 300 6.98 17.52 -3.00
C LEU A 300 5.49 17.25 -3.13
N ALA A 301 4.95 17.32 -4.35
CA ALA A 301 3.59 16.92 -4.66
C ALA A 301 3.62 15.80 -5.70
N LEU A 302 3.03 14.65 -5.36
CA LEU A 302 2.94 13.46 -6.20
C LEU A 302 1.51 12.94 -6.16
N GLU A 303 0.90 12.74 -7.33
CA GLU A 303 -0.42 12.10 -7.47
C GLU A 303 -1.53 12.75 -6.59
N GLY A 304 -1.49 14.08 -6.44
CA GLY A 304 -2.46 14.83 -5.63
C GLY A 304 -2.18 14.83 -4.11
N TRP A 305 -1.05 14.27 -3.69
CA TRP A 305 -0.60 14.27 -2.29
C TRP A 305 0.65 15.12 -2.10
N ALA A 306 0.73 15.83 -0.99
CA ALA A 306 1.86 16.65 -0.59
C ALA A 306 2.69 15.99 0.52
N SER A 307 4.01 16.15 0.42
CA SER A 307 5.00 15.84 1.45
C SER A 307 5.85 17.06 1.72
N LEU A 308 6.25 17.25 2.98
CA LEU A 308 7.02 18.40 3.45
C LEU A 308 8.26 17.94 4.21
N SER A 309 9.33 18.71 4.09
CA SER A 309 10.51 18.63 4.93
C SER A 309 10.66 20.00 5.59
N LEU A 310 10.77 20.03 6.91
CA LEU A 310 10.90 21.25 7.70
C LEU A 310 12.09 21.15 8.65
N ASP A 311 12.79 22.27 8.87
CA ASP A 311 13.83 22.33 9.89
C ASP A 311 13.28 22.86 11.21
N ALA A 312 13.72 22.26 12.31
CA ALA A 312 13.53 22.77 13.66
C ALA A 312 14.48 23.94 13.93
N PRO A 313 14.11 24.86 14.85
CA PRO A 313 14.96 25.99 15.19
C PRO A 313 16.30 25.51 15.80
N PRO A 314 17.43 26.18 15.50
CA PRO A 314 18.76 25.71 15.86
C PRO A 314 19.07 25.76 17.37
N ARG A 315 18.45 26.68 18.12
CA ARG A 315 18.34 26.79 19.59
C ARG A 315 17.70 28.13 19.94
#